data_AF-A0A7G8WL58-F1
#
_entry.id   AF-A0A7G8WL58-F1
#
_cell.length_a   1.000
_cell.length_b   1.000
_cell.length_c   1.000
_cell.angle_alpha   90.00
_cell.angle_beta   90.00
_cell.angle_gamma   90.00
#
_symmetry.space_group_name_H-M   'P 1'
#
loop_
_entity.id
_entity.type
_entity.pdbx_description
1 polymer ?
#
loop_
_entity_poly.entity_id
_entity_poly.type
_entity_poly.pdbx_seq_one_letter_code
_entity_poly.pdbx_strand_id
1 'polypeptide(L)'
;MLLPPVESGQYTSGIFADFCGANGIRRSMGRTGTCYDNAVAESFFATYKKELIHTKPWPTLKRLRRETFLWIETYYNTHRRHSSIGYLTPVEYELGFRHLNELAA
;
A
#
# COMPACT_ATOMS: atom_id res chain seq x y z
N MET A 1 -16.88 15.03 3.03
CA MET A 1 -17.37 13.85 2.29
C MET A 1 -16.31 13.54 1.24
N LEU A 2 -15.55 12.45 1.41
CA LEU A 2 -14.53 12.07 0.43
C LEU A 2 -15.24 11.60 -0.84
N LEU A 3 -14.86 12.16 -1.98
CA LEU A 3 -15.42 11.79 -3.29
C LEU A 3 -15.14 10.30 -3.57
N PRO A 4 -16.07 9.58 -4.22
CA PRO A 4 -15.87 8.19 -4.60
C PRO A 4 -14.63 8.07 -5.51
N PRO A 5 -13.84 7.00 -5.38
CA PRO A 5 -12.70 6.79 -6.26
C PRO A 5 -13.17 6.74 -7.73
N VAL A 6 -12.54 7.58 -8.53
CA VAL A 6 -12.65 7.62 -9.99
C VAL A 6 -12.25 6.24 -10.54
N GLU A 7 -13.22 5.61 -11.23
CA GLU A 7 -13.17 4.33 -11.98
C GLU A 7 -13.35 2.99 -11.23
N SER A 8 -14.55 2.76 -10.68
CA SER A 8 -15.03 1.42 -10.27
C SER A 8 -15.15 0.40 -11.43
N GLY A 9 -15.16 0.88 -12.69
CA GLY A 9 -15.27 0.05 -13.90
C GLY A 9 -14.02 -0.76 -14.23
N GLN A 10 -12.83 -0.29 -13.86
CA GLN A 10 -11.57 -0.94 -14.27
C GLN A 10 -11.42 -2.33 -13.63
N TYR A 11 -11.66 -2.45 -12.32
CA TYR A 11 -11.57 -3.71 -11.58
C TYR A 11 -12.74 -4.68 -11.86
N THR A 12 -13.82 -4.16 -12.45
CA THR A 12 -14.98 -4.96 -12.90
C THR A 12 -14.95 -5.29 -14.39
N SER A 13 -14.01 -4.72 -15.14
CA SER A 13 -13.89 -4.91 -16.59
C SER A 13 -13.63 -6.37 -16.99
N GLY A 14 -14.06 -6.73 -18.20
CA GLY A 14 -13.80 -8.06 -18.79
C GLY A 14 -12.30 -8.34 -18.92
N ILE A 15 -11.51 -7.36 -19.40
CA ILE A 15 -10.06 -7.50 -19.53
C ILE A 15 -9.39 -7.86 -18.20
N PHE A 16 -9.81 -7.21 -17.11
CA PHE A 16 -9.29 -7.53 -15.78
C PHE A 16 -9.79 -8.89 -15.28
N ALA A 17 -11.04 -9.26 -15.59
CA ALA A 17 -11.59 -10.58 -15.27
C ALA A 17 -10.80 -11.72 -15.94
N ASP A 18 -10.52 -11.57 -17.23
CA ASP A 18 -9.79 -12.56 -18.03
C ASP A 18 -8.36 -12.71 -17.53
N PHE A 19 -7.68 -11.59 -17.23
CA PHE A 19 -6.36 -11.61 -16.63
C PHE A 19 -6.35 -12.36 -15.29
N CYS A 20 -7.31 -12.09 -14.41
CA CYS A 20 -7.41 -12.79 -13.14
C CYS A 20 -7.67 -14.28 -13.33
N GLY A 21 -8.58 -14.66 -14.24
CA GLY A 21 -8.86 -16.05 -14.58
C GLY A 21 -7.63 -16.79 -15.09
N ALA A 22 -6.87 -16.17 -16.00
CA ALA A 22 -5.65 -16.74 -16.57
C ALA A 22 -4.53 -16.96 -15.55
N ASN A 23 -4.51 -16.17 -14.47
CA ASN A 23 -3.48 -16.24 -13.42
C ASN A 23 -3.96 -16.95 -12.14
N GLY A 24 -5.16 -17.57 -12.15
CA GLY A 24 -5.72 -18.23 -10.96
C GLY A 24 -6.05 -17.28 -9.81
N ILE A 25 -6.22 -15.99 -10.09
CA ILE A 25 -6.49 -14.95 -9.10
C ILE A 25 -8.00 -14.88 -8.85
N ARG A 26 -8.42 -15.19 -7.62
CA ARG A 26 -9.81 -15.00 -7.20
C ARG A 26 -10.07 -13.52 -6.90
N ARG A 27 -10.89 -12.87 -7.72
CA ARG A 27 -11.35 -11.50 -7.47
C ARG A 27 -12.33 -11.48 -6.28
N SER A 28 -12.07 -10.60 -5.32
CA SER A 28 -13.02 -10.27 -4.24
C SER A 28 -13.40 -8.80 -4.39
N MET A 29 -14.68 -8.53 -4.65
CA MET A 29 -15.19 -7.16 -4.82
C MET A 29 -15.73 -6.56 -3.51
N GLY A 30 -15.48 -7.24 -2.38
CA GLY A 30 -16.03 -6.88 -1.08
C GLY A 30 -17.56 -6.99 -1.04
N ARG A 31 -18.14 -6.99 0.17
CA ARG A 31 -19.58 -6.75 0.34
C ARG A 31 -19.79 -5.25 0.48
N THR A 32 -20.81 -4.69 -0.18
CA THR A 32 -21.20 -3.29 0.01
C THR A 32 -21.39 -3.01 1.51
N GLY A 33 -20.69 -2.01 2.04
CA GLY A 33 -20.75 -1.63 3.46
C GLY A 33 -19.70 -2.26 4.38
N THR A 34 -18.80 -3.10 3.87
CA THR A 34 -17.66 -3.63 4.65
C THR A 34 -16.40 -2.81 4.36
N CYS A 35 -16.05 -1.87 5.26
CA CYS A 35 -14.87 -1.01 5.10
C CYS A 35 -13.55 -1.69 5.49
N TYR A 36 -13.60 -2.79 6.25
CA TYR A 36 -12.42 -3.48 6.77
C TYR A 36 -11.49 -3.99 5.66
N ASP A 37 -12.05 -4.45 4.54
CA ASP A 37 -11.29 -4.98 3.41
C ASP A 37 -10.37 -3.91 2.79
N ASN A 38 -10.77 -2.63 2.83
CA ASN A 38 -9.99 -1.52 2.26
C ASN A 38 -9.16 -0.76 3.31
N ALA A 39 -9.41 -0.97 4.61
CA ALA A 39 -8.82 -0.18 5.68
C ALA A 39 -7.28 -0.18 5.66
N VAL A 40 -6.66 -1.31 5.32
CA VAL A 40 -5.20 -1.42 5.20
C VAL A 40 -4.65 -0.56 4.06
N ALA A 41 -5.30 -0.63 2.89
CA ALA A 41 -4.92 0.19 1.73
C ALA A 41 -5.12 1.68 2.00
N GLU A 42 -6.23 2.06 2.64
CA GLU A 42 -6.50 3.45 3.03
C GLU A 42 -5.44 3.98 4.00
N SER A 43 -5.05 3.19 5.00
CA SER A 43 -4.01 3.55 5.95
C SER A 43 -2.64 3.74 5.27
N PHE A 44 -2.30 2.86 4.32
CA PHE A 44 -1.11 3.01 3.48
C PHE A 44 -1.15 4.32 2.69
N PHE A 45 -2.24 4.60 1.96
CA PHE A 45 -2.32 5.82 1.15
C PHE A 45 -2.36 7.11 1.97
N ALA A 46 -2.97 7.08 3.15
CA ALA A 46 -2.93 8.21 4.09
C ALA A 46 -1.49 8.50 4.54
N THR A 47 -0.75 7.45 4.88
CA THR A 47 0.66 7.51 5.27
C THR A 47 1.52 8.05 4.13
N TYR A 48 1.42 7.47 2.94
CA TYR A 48 2.15 7.88 1.75
C TYR A 48 1.89 9.35 1.39
N LYS A 49 0.64 9.80 1.45
CA LYS A 49 0.29 11.20 1.17
C LYS A 49 0.91 12.14 2.20
N LYS A 50 0.82 11.79 3.48
CA LYS A 50 1.35 12.61 4.59
C LYS A 50 2.88 12.70 4.54
N GLU A 51 3.56 11.58 4.34
CA GLU A 51 5.01 11.47 4.49
C GLU A 51 5.76 11.81 3.19
N LEU A 52 5.13 11.71 2.01
CA LEU A 52 5.75 12.06 0.73
C LEU A 52 5.00 13.18 0.00
N ILE A 53 3.74 12.94 -0.37
CA ILE A 53 3.04 13.80 -1.35
C ILE A 53 2.90 15.24 -0.85
N HIS A 54 2.51 15.44 0.41
CA HIS A 54 2.23 16.76 0.96
C HIS A 54 3.48 17.51 1.47
N THR A 55 4.66 16.92 1.36
CA THR A 55 5.91 17.52 1.90
C THR A 55 6.48 18.62 1.01
N LYS A 56 6.24 18.56 -0.31
CA LYS A 56 6.79 19.48 -1.30
C LYS A 56 5.97 19.46 -2.60
N PRO A 57 6.02 20.52 -3.42
CA PRO A 57 5.40 20.51 -4.74
C PRO A 57 6.14 19.56 -5.70
N TRP A 58 5.39 18.93 -6.60
CA TRP A 58 5.89 17.96 -7.58
C TRP A 58 5.70 18.48 -9.00
N PRO A 59 6.72 19.10 -9.62
CA PRO A 59 6.57 19.75 -10.92
C PRO A 59 6.38 18.77 -12.09
N THR A 60 6.80 17.50 -11.94
CA THR A 60 6.66 16.48 -12.99
C THR A 60 6.27 15.14 -12.41
N LEU A 61 5.44 14.41 -13.16
CA LEU A 61 5.06 13.04 -12.80
C LEU A 61 6.26 12.09 -12.81
N LYS A 62 7.24 12.31 -13.69
CA LYS A 62 8.50 11.54 -13.73
C LYS A 62 9.26 11.63 -12.41
N ARG A 63 9.37 12.85 -11.86
CA ARG A 63 10.02 13.06 -10.56
C ARG A 63 9.23 12.40 -9.44
N LEU A 64 7.91 12.61 -9.42
CA LEU A 64 7.05 12.00 -8.40
C LEU A 64 7.14 10.46 -8.41
N ARG A 65 7.13 9.82 -9.59
CA ARG A 65 7.31 8.37 -9.72
C ARG A 65 8.64 7.89 -9.14
N ARG A 66 9.75 8.58 -9.46
CA ARG A 66 11.07 8.24 -8.91
C ARG A 66 11.08 8.34 -7.39
N GLU A 67 10.53 9.41 -6.84
CA GLU A 67 10.56 9.62 -5.38
C GLU A 67 9.57 8.74 -4.63
N THR A 68 8.48 8.33 -5.29
CA THR A 68 7.58 7.29 -4.80
C THR A 68 8.32 5.96 -4.68
N PHE A 69 9.03 5.55 -5.73
CA PHE A 69 9.83 4.33 -5.71
C PHE A 69 10.87 4.38 -4.59
N LEU A 70 11.62 5.49 -4.49
CA LEU A 70 12.62 5.66 -3.43
C LEU A 70 11.97 5.60 -2.04
N TRP A 71 10.86 6.30 -1.83
CA TRP A 71 10.15 6.29 -0.56
C TRP A 71 9.68 4.88 -0.17
N ILE A 72 9.21 4.06 -1.11
CA ILE A 72 8.81 2.68 -0.84
C ILE A 72 10.04 1.83 -0.46
N GLU A 73 11.03 1.77 -1.34
CA GLU A 73 12.16 0.83 -1.24
C GLU A 73 13.13 1.18 -0.12
N THR A 74 13.44 2.47 0.05
CA THR A 74 14.51 2.89 0.97
C THR A 74 13.99 3.45 2.28
N TYR A 75 12.69 3.70 2.42
CA TYR A 75 12.15 4.23 3.67
C TYR A 75 11.00 3.38 4.21
N TYR A 76 9.90 3.24 3.48
CA TYR A 76 8.70 2.53 3.96
C TYR A 76 9.01 1.07 4.31
N ASN A 77 9.65 0.33 3.40
CA ASN A 77 9.92 -1.09 3.60
C ASN A 77 11.06 -1.36 4.57
N THR A 78 12.06 -0.48 4.65
CA THR A 78 13.36 -0.76 5.29
C THR A 78 13.63 0.04 6.57
N HIS A 79 12.95 1.17 6.80
CA HIS A 79 13.22 2.05 7.94
C HIS A 79 11.98 2.42 8.75
N ARG A 80 10.82 2.54 8.09
CA ARG A 80 9.58 2.94 8.74
C ARG A 80 9.09 1.81 9.64
N ARG A 81 8.80 2.15 10.89
CA ARG A 81 8.35 1.21 11.93
C ARG A 81 6.82 1.20 11.99
N HIS A 82 6.23 0.02 12.10
CA HIS A 82 4.78 -0.16 12.06
C HIS A 82 4.26 -0.79 13.37
N SER A 83 3.43 -0.05 14.10
CA SER A 83 2.88 -0.52 15.39
C SER A 83 2.04 -1.80 15.25
N SER A 84 1.39 -2.01 14.10
CA SER A 84 0.61 -3.21 13.80
C SER A 84 1.43 -4.49 13.68
N ILE A 85 2.75 -4.39 13.46
CA ILE A 85 3.69 -5.52 13.34
C ILE A 85 4.79 -5.45 14.41
N GLY A 86 4.43 -5.06 15.63
CA GLY A 86 5.37 -5.07 16.75
C GLY A 86 6.46 -4.02 16.65
N TYR A 87 6.20 -2.90 15.97
CA TYR A 87 7.18 -1.86 15.65
C TYR A 87 8.36 -2.40 14.82
N LEU A 88 8.15 -3.43 14.00
CA LEU A 88 9.11 -3.85 12.99
C LEU A 88 8.96 -3.02 11.70
N THR A 89 9.98 -3.07 10.85
CA THR A 89 9.84 -2.65 9.45
C THR A 89 9.20 -3.78 8.64
N PRO A 90 8.56 -3.49 7.49
CA PRO A 90 8.02 -4.53 6.62
C PRO A 90 9.06 -5.60 6.26
N VAL A 91 10.29 -5.19 5.90
CA VAL A 91 11.36 -6.14 5.56
C VAL A 91 11.73 -7.04 6.74
N GLU A 92 11.86 -6.50 7.95
CA GLU A 92 12.15 -7.32 9.13
C GLU A 92 11.03 -8.33 9.42
N TYR A 93 9.78 -7.90 9.28
CA TYR A 93 8.65 -8.81 9.47
C TYR A 93 8.64 -9.96 8.45
N GLU A 94 8.94 -9.66 7.18
CA GLU A 94 9.09 -10.66 6.10
C GLU A 94 10.29 -11.59 6.33
N LEU A 95 11.37 -11.10 6.95
CA LEU A 95 12.53 -11.91 7.36
C LEU A 95 12.23 -12.86 8.53
N GLY A 96 11.03 -12.79 9.10
CA GLY A 96 10.55 -13.71 10.14
C GLY A 96 10.60 -13.15 11.56
N PHE A 97 11.12 -11.94 11.75
CA PHE A 97 11.12 -11.29 13.06
C PHE A 97 9.69 -11.01 13.53
N ARG A 98 9.44 -11.14 14.84
CA ARG A 98 8.14 -10.88 15.47
C ARG A 98 8.20 -9.81 16.55
N HIS A 99 9.38 -9.61 17.14
CA HIS A 99 9.61 -8.59 18.16
C HIS A 99 10.93 -7.85 17.93
N LEU A 100 10.97 -6.57 18.30
CA LEU A 100 12.18 -5.73 18.23
C LEU A 100 13.40 -6.35 18.93
N ASN A 101 13.17 -7.11 19.99
CA ASN A 101 14.24 -7.74 20.77
C ASN A 101 15.01 -8.79 19.95
N GLU A 102 14.41 -9.35 18.90
CA GLU A 102 15.04 -10.35 18.03
C GLU A 102 16.03 -9.73 17.03
N LEU A 103 16.00 -8.40 16.85
CA LEU A 103 16.93 -7.67 15.98
C LEU A 103 18.28 -7.37 16.67
N ALA A 104 18.33 -7.51 17.99
CA ALA A 104 19.50 -7.18 18.82
C ALA A 104 20.36 -8.41 19.18
N ALA A 105 19.97 -9.59 18.69
CA ALA A 105 20.71 -10.85 18.85
C ALA A 105 21.60 -11.11 17.62
#